data_AF-A0A949RH02-F1
#
_entry.id   AF-A0A949RH02-F1
#
_cell.length_a   1.000
_cell.length_b   1.000
_cell.length_c   1.000
_cell.angle_alpha   90.00
_cell.angle_beta   90.00
_cell.angle_gamma   90.00
#
_symmetry.space_group_name_H-M   'P 1'
#
loop_
_entity.id
_entity.type
_entity.pdbx_description
1 polymer ?
#
loop_
_entity_poly.entity_id
_entity_poly.type
_entity_poly.pdbx_seq_one_letter_code
_entity_poly.pdbx_strand_id
1 'polypeptide(L)'
;MEILKPGSPEELAAMLGEAGSAGRTVELFGNGSKHRAGGAAAAAQTRISLSGLDHVLMYEPRDLTVSVGAGMPYSRFTEMLARDGYMVPLDPPFAAQATVGGVVAANSSGPRRRLFGTARDLVIGMKFATIEGKLAQSGGMVVKNVAGLDMGKLLIGSLGTLGAMAVLNFKLIPLPAASRTFLFEYSILKEAIALRDRILHGVLQPVAMDLLNPAAGRGLGRKGWLVAIGVSGNEAVLRRYTRELAGAEAVEGEAERSFWDYVREFTPRFLEQRPDGVMVRSSLTLSAMEAGLEQLPGAVVARAGNGVCYSHCENVPEARRALETGRSVMEYGPVSRDSSLVMWPQVDSGFPIMQRIKQMLDPKNLLNPGRFYGRL
;
A
#
# COMPACT_ATOMS: atom_id res chain seq x y z
N MET A 1 21.86 7.40 18.54
CA MET A 1 20.88 8.51 18.63
C MET A 1 19.62 7.95 19.23
N GLU A 2 19.10 8.59 20.27
CA GLU A 2 17.87 8.18 20.97
C GLU A 2 16.66 8.22 20.03
N ILE A 3 15.74 7.26 20.20
CA ILE A 3 14.47 7.20 19.46
C ILE A 3 13.36 7.58 20.43
N LEU A 4 12.70 8.71 20.18
CA LEU A 4 11.56 9.18 20.96
C LEU A 4 10.32 8.34 20.62
N LYS A 5 9.46 8.10 21.62
CA LYS A 5 8.23 7.31 21.48
C LYS A 5 7.09 7.99 22.25
N PRO A 6 6.20 8.74 21.58
CA PRO A 6 5.06 9.35 22.25
C PRO A 6 4.02 8.30 22.66
N GLY A 7 3.47 8.43 23.86
CA GLY A 7 2.36 7.64 24.38
C GLY A 7 0.98 8.23 24.08
N SER A 8 0.93 9.49 23.63
CA SER A 8 -0.32 10.20 23.30
C SER A 8 -0.18 11.09 22.05
N PRO A 9 -1.29 11.45 21.37
CA PRO A 9 -1.29 12.47 20.33
C PRO A 9 -0.71 13.82 20.81
N GLU A 10 -0.98 14.19 22.06
CA GLU A 10 -0.54 15.44 22.67
C GLU A 10 1.00 15.45 22.85
N GLU A 11 1.58 14.34 23.33
CA GLU A 11 3.04 14.18 23.39
C GLU A 11 3.68 14.21 22.00
N LEU A 12 3.07 13.53 21.01
CA LEU A 12 3.57 13.56 19.63
C LEU A 12 3.59 14.99 19.08
N ALA A 13 2.54 15.77 19.34
CA ALA A 13 2.48 17.17 18.94
C ALA A 13 3.53 18.02 19.66
N ALA A 14 3.70 17.84 20.98
CA ALA A 14 4.74 18.53 21.74
C ALA A 14 6.15 18.24 21.18
N MET A 15 6.50 16.96 20.97
CA MET A 15 7.79 16.56 20.41
C MET A 15 8.04 17.17 19.02
N LEU A 16 7.00 17.22 18.17
CA LEU A 16 7.10 17.85 16.85
C LEU A 16 7.27 19.37 16.95
N GLY A 17 6.51 20.04 17.82
CA GLY A 17 6.62 21.48 18.03
C GLY A 17 8.00 21.90 18.56
N GLU A 18 8.59 21.12 19.45
CA GLU A 18 9.97 21.32 19.93
C GLU A 18 10.99 21.17 18.81
N ALA A 19 10.86 20.14 17.97
CA ALA A 19 11.73 19.95 16.82
C ALA A 19 11.57 21.09 15.79
N GLY A 20 10.34 21.48 15.50
CA GLY A 20 9.99 22.56 14.56
C GLY A 20 10.53 23.92 14.99
N SER A 21 10.33 24.28 16.25
CA SER A 21 10.86 25.51 16.87
C SER A 21 12.39 25.54 16.82
N ALA A 22 13.05 24.42 17.06
CA ALA A 22 14.51 24.27 16.98
C ALA A 22 15.05 24.15 15.55
N GLY A 23 14.19 24.06 14.52
CA GLY A 23 14.61 23.83 13.14
C GLY A 23 15.28 22.48 12.91
N ARG A 24 14.97 21.47 13.73
CA ARG A 24 15.57 20.13 13.65
C ARG A 24 14.81 19.24 12.67
N THR A 25 15.54 18.55 11.81
CA THR A 25 14.95 17.53 10.94
C THR A 25 14.46 16.33 11.75
N VAL A 26 13.31 15.76 11.35
CA VAL A 26 12.62 14.68 12.07
C VAL A 26 12.40 13.49 11.14
N GLU A 27 12.84 12.31 11.55
CA GLU A 27 12.41 11.05 10.96
C GLU A 27 11.18 10.51 11.72
N LEU A 28 10.05 10.43 11.04
CA LEU A 28 8.81 9.81 11.51
C LEU A 28 8.69 8.40 10.93
N PHE A 29 8.54 7.41 11.80
CA PHE A 29 8.39 6.02 11.38
C PHE A 29 7.57 5.19 12.38
N GLY A 30 6.98 4.09 11.91
CA GLY A 30 6.43 3.04 12.79
C GLY A 30 7.53 2.06 13.19
N ASN A 31 7.47 0.85 12.63
CA ASN A 31 8.48 -0.20 12.78
C ASN A 31 9.60 -0.16 11.72
N GLY A 32 9.59 0.82 10.80
CA GLY A 32 10.63 0.95 9.77
C GLY A 32 10.56 -0.04 8.61
N SER A 33 9.48 -0.82 8.47
CA SER A 33 9.36 -1.84 7.40
C SER A 33 9.41 -1.29 5.96
N LYS A 34 9.19 0.02 5.78
CA LYS A 34 9.18 0.71 4.49
C LYS A 34 10.33 1.70 4.35
N HIS A 35 11.46 1.47 5.03
CA HIS A 35 12.61 2.38 5.01
C HIS A 35 13.18 2.63 3.61
N ARG A 36 13.01 1.68 2.68
CA ARG A 36 13.39 1.77 1.25
C ARG A 36 12.38 2.51 0.35
N ALA A 37 11.22 2.90 0.88
CA ALA A 37 10.13 3.46 0.07
C ALA A 37 10.32 4.96 -0.22
N GLY A 38 10.10 5.39 -1.46
CA GLY A 38 10.10 6.82 -1.80
C GLY A 38 11.48 7.52 -1.68
N GLY A 39 12.57 6.76 -1.82
CA GLY A 39 13.95 7.26 -1.72
C GLY A 39 14.55 7.11 -0.31
N ALA A 40 15.85 7.31 -0.20
CA ALA A 40 16.56 7.25 1.08
C ALA A 40 16.22 8.47 1.94
N ALA A 41 15.72 8.25 3.15
CA ALA A 41 15.58 9.33 4.13
C ALA A 41 16.97 9.94 4.42
N ALA A 42 17.04 11.27 4.42
CA ALA A 42 18.23 11.97 4.87
C ALA A 42 18.42 11.73 6.38
N ALA A 43 19.65 11.92 6.86
CA ALA A 43 19.93 11.78 8.28
C ALA A 43 19.12 12.86 9.03
N ALA A 44 18.29 12.43 9.96
CA ALA A 44 17.46 13.32 10.77
C ALA A 44 18.12 13.58 12.13
N GLN A 45 17.98 14.81 12.63
CA GLN A 45 18.47 15.21 13.96
C GLN A 45 17.56 14.76 15.10
N THR A 46 16.31 14.40 14.80
CA THR A 46 15.35 13.81 15.74
C THR A 46 14.70 12.58 15.10
N ARG A 47 14.52 11.50 15.86
CA ARG A 47 13.88 10.27 15.39
C ARG A 47 12.71 9.95 16.31
N ILE A 48 11.50 9.90 15.75
CA ILE A 48 10.27 9.65 16.49
C ILE A 48 9.60 8.39 15.93
N SER A 49 9.53 7.35 16.76
CA SER A 49 8.78 6.15 16.44
C SER A 49 7.36 6.26 16.97
N LEU A 50 6.38 6.11 16.10
CA LEU A 50 4.95 6.14 16.45
C LEU A 50 4.50 4.87 17.17
N SER A 51 5.38 3.89 17.39
CA SER A 51 5.07 2.59 18.01
C SER A 51 4.50 2.68 19.43
N GLY A 52 4.62 3.82 20.13
CA GLY A 52 3.96 4.06 21.41
C GLY A 52 2.45 4.31 21.31
N LEU A 53 1.94 4.62 20.11
CA LEU A 53 0.51 4.83 19.83
C LEU A 53 -0.13 3.52 19.32
N ASP A 54 -0.14 2.47 20.15
CA ASP A 54 -0.49 1.09 19.74
C ASP A 54 -1.80 0.55 20.34
N HIS A 55 -2.66 1.45 20.82
CA HIS A 55 -3.92 1.11 21.47
C HIS A 55 -5.12 1.23 20.52
N VAL A 56 -6.18 0.50 20.83
CA VAL A 56 -7.51 0.71 20.25
C VAL A 56 -8.18 1.82 21.05
N LEU A 57 -8.67 2.85 20.37
CA LEU A 57 -9.31 4.00 21.01
C LEU A 57 -10.81 3.79 21.12
N MET A 58 -11.42 3.22 20.08
CA MET A 58 -12.85 2.97 20.00
C MET A 58 -13.09 1.85 19.00
N TYR A 59 -14.01 0.93 19.32
CA TYR A 59 -14.38 -0.15 18.42
C TYR A 59 -15.89 -0.35 18.46
N GLU A 60 -16.56 0.03 17.37
CA GLU A 60 -18.02 -0.02 17.21
C GLU A 60 -18.38 -0.93 16.03
N PRO A 61 -18.31 -2.27 16.19
CA PRO A 61 -18.60 -3.20 15.09
C PRO A 61 -20.05 -3.14 14.60
N ARG A 62 -21.00 -2.73 15.46
CA ARG A 62 -22.40 -2.47 15.06
C ARG A 62 -22.52 -1.31 14.08
N ASP A 63 -21.68 -0.29 14.26
CA ASP A 63 -21.60 0.87 13.37
C ASP A 63 -20.57 0.66 12.24
N LEU A 64 -19.97 -0.54 12.17
CA LEU A 64 -18.92 -0.90 11.22
C LEU A 64 -17.77 0.10 11.24
N THR A 65 -17.30 0.51 12.42
CA THR A 65 -16.16 1.43 12.54
C THR A 65 -15.17 1.04 13.63
N VAL A 66 -13.92 1.44 13.45
CA VAL A 66 -12.86 1.27 14.46
C VAL A 66 -11.89 2.46 14.44
N SER A 67 -11.43 2.88 15.61
CA SER A 67 -10.41 3.90 15.81
C SER A 67 -9.20 3.30 16.52
N VAL A 68 -8.02 3.43 15.92
CA VAL A 68 -6.77 2.86 16.44
C VAL A 68 -5.62 3.84 16.36
N GLY A 69 -4.66 3.69 17.26
CA GLY A 69 -3.40 4.42 17.19
C GLY A 69 -2.58 4.01 15.96
N ALA A 70 -1.90 4.97 15.33
CA ALA A 70 -1.13 4.76 14.12
C ALA A 70 0.10 3.85 14.32
N GLY A 71 0.54 3.67 15.56
CA GLY A 71 1.63 2.78 15.97
C GLY A 71 1.24 1.32 16.07
N MET A 72 -0.06 1.00 16.09
CA MET A 72 -0.54 -0.37 16.28
C MET A 72 0.04 -1.31 15.20
N PRO A 73 0.61 -2.47 15.57
CA PRO A 73 1.03 -3.48 14.58
C PRO A 73 -0.14 -3.89 13.69
N TYR A 74 0.09 -3.89 12.38
CA TYR A 74 -0.97 -4.16 11.40
C TYR A 74 -1.50 -5.60 11.53
N SER A 75 -0.64 -6.58 11.81
CA SER A 75 -1.04 -7.96 12.10
C SER A 75 -2.02 -8.04 13.28
N ARG A 76 -1.64 -7.48 14.44
CA ARG A 76 -2.50 -7.41 15.64
C ARG A 76 -3.84 -6.72 15.34
N PHE A 77 -3.82 -5.64 14.56
CA PHE A 77 -5.05 -4.95 14.13
C PHE A 77 -5.95 -5.87 13.31
N THR A 78 -5.43 -6.56 12.30
CA THR A 78 -6.23 -7.46 11.46
C THR A 78 -6.70 -8.70 12.19
N GLU A 79 -5.88 -9.28 13.07
CA GLU A 79 -6.25 -10.45 13.90
C GLU A 79 -7.39 -10.12 14.86
N MET A 80 -7.34 -8.96 15.49
CA MET A 80 -8.40 -8.47 16.37
C MET A 80 -9.74 -8.38 15.61
N LEU A 81 -9.76 -7.72 14.45
CA LEU A 81 -10.98 -7.58 13.65
C LEU A 81 -11.50 -8.93 13.16
N ALA A 82 -10.60 -9.84 12.76
CA ALA A 82 -10.98 -11.14 12.22
C ALA A 82 -11.68 -12.02 13.27
N ARG A 83 -11.29 -11.93 14.56
CA ARG A 83 -11.95 -12.66 15.66
C ARG A 83 -13.43 -12.32 15.77
N ASP A 84 -13.79 -11.08 15.47
CA ASP A 84 -15.17 -10.58 15.54
C ASP A 84 -15.89 -10.63 14.19
N GLY A 85 -15.30 -11.26 13.17
CA GLY A 85 -15.93 -11.43 11.86
C GLY A 85 -15.82 -10.20 10.95
N TYR A 86 -14.85 -9.32 11.17
CA TYR A 86 -14.65 -8.09 10.38
C TYR A 86 -13.25 -8.00 9.77
N MET A 87 -13.10 -7.08 8.81
CA MET A 87 -11.82 -6.77 8.19
C MET A 87 -11.72 -5.31 7.74
N VAL A 88 -10.47 -4.85 7.61
CA VAL A 88 -10.08 -3.69 6.80
C VAL A 88 -9.21 -4.22 5.65
N PRO A 89 -9.77 -4.43 4.44
CA PRO A 89 -9.15 -5.21 3.37
C PRO A 89 -8.13 -4.40 2.56
N LEU A 90 -7.05 -3.97 3.24
CA LEU A 90 -5.89 -3.33 2.59
C LEU A 90 -4.80 -4.31 2.17
N ASP A 91 -4.73 -5.48 2.81
CA ASP A 91 -3.83 -6.58 2.48
C ASP A 91 -2.41 -6.17 2.00
N PRO A 92 -1.73 -5.25 2.70
CA PRO A 92 -0.51 -4.62 2.21
C PRO A 92 0.70 -5.57 2.26
N PRO A 93 1.70 -5.40 1.38
CA PRO A 93 3.01 -6.00 1.62
C PRO A 93 3.59 -5.57 2.98
N PHE A 94 4.50 -6.38 3.53
CA PHE A 94 5.13 -6.16 4.83
C PHE A 94 4.14 -6.25 6.02
N ALA A 95 3.04 -6.99 5.88
CA ALA A 95 1.94 -6.97 6.84
C ALA A 95 2.39 -7.34 8.26
N ALA A 96 3.28 -8.32 8.40
CA ALA A 96 3.79 -8.78 9.69
C ALA A 96 4.64 -7.74 10.44
N GLN A 97 5.33 -6.87 9.71
CA GLN A 97 6.25 -5.87 10.29
C GLN A 97 5.66 -4.47 10.33
N ALA A 98 4.63 -4.17 9.52
CA ALA A 98 4.07 -2.83 9.39
C ALA A 98 3.25 -2.41 10.62
N THR A 99 3.17 -1.09 10.84
CA THR A 99 2.13 -0.49 11.68
C THR A 99 0.98 0.01 10.81
N VAL A 100 -0.21 0.18 11.40
CA VAL A 100 -1.40 0.73 10.72
C VAL A 100 -1.08 2.08 10.05
N GLY A 101 -0.43 2.99 10.78
CA GLY A 101 0.03 4.29 10.25
C GLY A 101 1.03 4.16 9.12
N GLY A 102 1.95 3.19 9.18
CA GLY A 102 2.92 2.95 8.11
C GLY A 102 2.27 2.41 6.83
N VAL A 103 1.20 1.61 6.93
CA VAL A 103 0.40 1.17 5.78
C VAL A 103 -0.28 2.36 5.11
N VAL A 104 -0.95 3.21 5.90
CA VAL A 104 -1.67 4.39 5.38
C VAL A 104 -0.72 5.45 4.83
N ALA A 105 0.40 5.71 5.50
CA ALA A 105 1.40 6.70 5.09
C ALA A 105 2.04 6.35 3.75
N ALA A 106 2.18 5.06 3.44
CA ALA A 106 2.68 4.58 2.16
C ALA A 106 1.58 4.31 1.12
N ASN A 107 0.29 4.49 1.48
CA ASN A 107 -0.86 4.06 0.69
C ASN A 107 -0.71 2.62 0.14
N SER A 108 -0.18 1.74 0.99
CA SER A 108 0.17 0.37 0.62
C SER A 108 -1.09 -0.49 0.52
N SER A 109 -1.25 -1.22 -0.58
CA SER A 109 -2.46 -2.01 -0.87
C SER A 109 -2.15 -3.32 -1.59
N GLY A 110 -2.91 -4.37 -1.26
CA GLY A 110 -2.79 -5.70 -1.83
C GLY A 110 -3.82 -6.01 -2.93
N PRO A 111 -3.97 -7.30 -3.28
CA PRO A 111 -4.91 -7.78 -4.29
C PRO A 111 -6.37 -7.34 -4.11
N ARG A 112 -6.86 -7.26 -2.87
CA ARG A 112 -8.26 -6.90 -2.54
C ARG A 112 -8.63 -5.46 -2.90
N ARG A 113 -7.65 -4.63 -3.26
CA ARG A 113 -7.88 -3.27 -3.73
C ARG A 113 -8.79 -3.18 -4.96
N ARG A 114 -8.92 -4.27 -5.73
CA ARG A 114 -9.81 -4.32 -6.90
C ARG A 114 -11.27 -4.08 -6.52
N LEU A 115 -11.73 -4.69 -5.42
CA LEU A 115 -13.12 -4.56 -4.98
C LEU A 115 -13.31 -3.49 -3.90
N PHE A 116 -12.34 -3.36 -2.99
CA PHE A 116 -12.51 -2.51 -1.80
C PHE A 116 -11.76 -1.17 -1.84
N GLY A 117 -10.96 -0.93 -2.88
CA GLY A 117 -10.17 0.29 -3.02
C GLY A 117 -8.91 0.31 -2.14
N THR A 118 -8.51 1.50 -1.74
CA THR A 118 -7.23 1.77 -1.05
C THR A 118 -7.48 2.35 0.35
N ALA A 119 -6.40 2.73 1.06
CA ALA A 119 -6.53 3.43 2.34
C ALA A 119 -7.38 4.70 2.23
N ARG A 120 -7.36 5.37 1.06
CA ARG A 120 -8.18 6.55 0.78
C ARG A 120 -9.69 6.28 0.81
N ASP A 121 -10.09 5.05 0.54
CA ASP A 121 -11.50 4.62 0.50
C ASP A 121 -11.97 4.07 1.85
N LEU A 122 -11.03 3.55 2.65
CA LEU A 122 -11.30 2.83 3.90
C LEU A 122 -11.11 3.70 5.16
N VAL A 123 -10.24 4.72 5.10
CA VAL A 123 -10.07 5.69 6.18
C VAL A 123 -11.21 6.72 6.13
N ILE A 124 -11.95 6.82 7.22
CA ILE A 124 -13.10 7.73 7.38
C ILE A 124 -12.80 8.93 8.29
N GLY A 125 -11.65 8.90 8.98
CA GLY A 125 -11.14 10.02 9.74
C GLY A 125 -9.75 9.77 10.32
N MET A 126 -9.10 10.83 10.77
CA MET A 126 -7.80 10.74 11.43
C MET A 126 -7.54 11.96 12.33
N LYS A 127 -6.70 11.75 13.34
CA LYS A 127 -6.05 12.83 14.10
C LYS A 127 -4.57 12.83 13.75
N PHE A 128 -3.98 13.99 13.47
CA PHE A 128 -2.57 14.12 13.11
C PHE A 128 -1.94 15.37 13.73
N ALA A 129 -0.62 15.32 13.92
CA ALA A 129 0.19 16.41 14.44
C ALA A 129 1.03 17.04 13.31
N THR A 130 1.10 18.37 13.29
CA THR A 130 1.96 19.14 12.37
C THR A 130 3.34 19.42 12.98
N ILE A 131 4.30 19.85 12.17
CA ILE A 131 5.63 20.25 12.66
C ILE A 131 5.61 21.49 13.57
N GLU A 132 4.51 22.26 13.54
CA GLU A 132 4.28 23.38 14.48
C GLU A 132 3.77 22.92 15.85
N GLY A 133 3.59 21.61 16.05
CA GLY A 133 3.05 21.03 17.28
C GLY A 133 1.55 21.23 17.46
N LYS A 134 0.81 21.43 16.37
CA LYS A 134 -0.67 21.53 16.40
C LYS A 134 -1.28 20.17 16.12
N LEU A 135 -2.30 19.82 16.90
CA LEU A 135 -3.19 18.69 16.60
C LEU A 135 -4.33 19.15 15.69
N ALA A 136 -4.52 18.40 14.62
CA ALA A 136 -5.62 18.58 13.69
C ALA A 136 -6.41 17.27 13.55
N GLN A 137 -7.68 17.41 13.25
CA GLN A 137 -8.59 16.30 12.99
C GLN A 137 -9.30 16.51 11.67
N SER A 138 -9.47 15.42 10.92
CA SER A 138 -10.23 15.42 9.67
C SER A 138 -11.08 14.16 9.62
N GLY A 139 -12.36 14.30 9.27
CA GLY A 139 -13.33 13.22 9.36
C GLY A 139 -13.63 12.77 10.79
N GLY A 140 -14.22 11.59 10.93
CA GLY A 140 -14.69 11.08 12.22
C GLY A 140 -15.11 9.62 12.13
N MET A 141 -15.71 9.10 13.21
CA MET A 141 -16.26 7.74 13.29
C MET A 141 -17.65 7.65 12.64
N VAL A 142 -17.83 8.30 11.49
CA VAL A 142 -19.08 8.29 10.72
C VAL A 142 -18.78 8.06 9.25
N VAL A 143 -19.61 7.23 8.61
CA VAL A 143 -19.40 6.79 7.21
C VAL A 143 -19.68 7.91 6.20
N LYS A 144 -20.58 8.85 6.53
CA LYS A 144 -20.88 10.03 5.71
C LYS A 144 -20.39 11.29 6.41
N ASN A 145 -19.39 11.93 5.81
CA ASN A 145 -18.89 13.25 6.20
C ASN A 145 -19.26 14.26 5.10
N VAL A 146 -20.08 15.27 5.42
CA VAL A 146 -20.53 16.30 4.47
C VAL A 146 -19.99 17.71 4.80
N ALA A 147 -19.11 17.82 5.79
CA ALA A 147 -18.56 19.10 6.25
C ALA A 147 -17.06 19.23 5.95
N GLY A 148 -16.70 20.30 5.25
CA GLY A 148 -15.31 20.70 5.01
C GLY A 148 -14.56 19.86 3.97
N LEU A 149 -13.29 20.24 3.76
CA LEU A 149 -12.35 19.47 2.95
C LEU A 149 -11.77 18.33 3.80
N ASP A 150 -11.71 17.14 3.23
CA ASP A 150 -11.08 15.97 3.84
C ASP A 150 -9.54 16.08 3.77
N MET A 151 -9.00 17.03 4.53
CA MET A 151 -7.57 17.34 4.57
C MET A 151 -6.73 16.14 5.04
N GLY A 152 -7.31 15.25 5.85
CA GLY A 152 -6.66 14.02 6.31
C GLY A 152 -6.22 13.13 5.14
N LYS A 153 -6.99 13.09 4.05
CA LYS A 153 -6.64 12.33 2.85
C LYS A 153 -5.35 12.79 2.15
N LEU A 154 -4.81 13.96 2.48
CA LEU A 154 -3.50 14.39 2.00
C LEU A 154 -2.36 13.61 2.67
N LEU A 155 -2.54 13.14 3.90
CA LEU A 155 -1.52 12.35 4.61
C LEU A 155 -1.40 10.91 4.09
N ILE A 156 -2.43 10.40 3.42
CA ILE A 156 -2.44 9.07 2.83
C ILE A 156 -1.50 9.03 1.62
N GLY A 157 -0.42 8.25 1.73
CA GLY A 157 0.65 8.22 0.72
C GLY A 157 1.71 9.32 0.90
N SER A 158 1.64 10.13 1.96
CA SER A 158 2.60 11.21 2.23
C SER A 158 3.96 10.76 2.76
N LEU A 159 4.13 9.47 3.10
CA LEU A 159 5.35 8.95 3.73
C LEU A 159 5.79 9.76 4.97
N GLY A 160 4.86 10.41 5.66
CA GLY A 160 5.11 11.24 6.85
C GLY A 160 5.73 12.62 6.57
N THR A 161 5.80 13.06 5.31
CA THR A 161 6.39 14.37 4.97
C THR A 161 5.47 15.56 5.25
N LEU A 162 4.18 15.32 5.51
CA LEU A 162 3.18 16.39 5.72
C LEU A 162 2.72 16.51 7.18
N GLY A 163 3.04 15.51 8.02
CA GLY A 163 2.59 15.44 9.40
C GLY A 163 2.62 14.01 9.93
N ALA A 164 2.46 13.86 11.23
CA ALA A 164 2.42 12.56 11.90
C ALA A 164 0.97 12.16 12.19
N MET A 165 0.48 11.09 11.55
CA MET A 165 -0.82 10.50 11.89
C MET A 165 -0.72 9.87 13.29
N ALA A 166 -1.57 10.31 14.21
CA ALA A 166 -1.62 9.79 15.58
C ALA A 166 -2.70 8.72 15.73
N VAL A 167 -3.88 8.98 15.15
CA VAL A 167 -5.08 8.14 15.23
C VAL A 167 -5.67 7.97 13.84
N LEU A 168 -6.11 6.76 13.53
CA LEU A 168 -6.77 6.41 12.27
C LEU A 168 -8.11 5.74 12.53
N ASN A 169 -9.14 6.24 11.85
CA ASN A 169 -10.50 5.72 11.91
C ASN A 169 -10.81 5.01 10.59
N PHE A 170 -11.27 3.77 10.67
CA PHE A 170 -11.62 2.95 9.51
C PHE A 170 -13.09 2.57 9.54
N LYS A 171 -13.67 2.47 8.34
CA LYS A 171 -14.88 1.65 8.16
C LYS A 171 -14.50 0.18 8.08
N LEU A 172 -15.36 -0.68 8.63
CA LEU A 172 -15.20 -2.12 8.68
C LEU A 172 -16.06 -2.78 7.62
N ILE A 173 -15.58 -3.93 7.15
CA ILE A 173 -16.30 -4.78 6.21
C ILE A 173 -16.45 -6.16 6.84
N PRO A 174 -17.65 -6.79 6.81
CA PRO A 174 -17.81 -8.15 7.27
C PRO A 174 -16.90 -9.12 6.53
N LEU A 175 -16.33 -10.09 7.24
CA LEU A 175 -15.64 -11.20 6.61
C LEU A 175 -16.62 -12.02 5.77
N PRO A 176 -16.22 -12.45 4.56
CA PRO A 176 -17.05 -13.30 3.73
C PRO A 176 -17.21 -14.69 4.36
N ALA A 177 -18.36 -15.32 4.14
CA ALA A 177 -18.64 -16.66 4.66
C ALA A 177 -17.70 -17.74 4.10
N ALA A 178 -17.32 -17.60 2.82
CA ALA A 178 -16.37 -18.48 2.15
C ALA A 178 -15.54 -17.71 1.10
N SER A 179 -14.39 -18.27 0.75
CA SER A 179 -13.52 -17.79 -0.33
C SER A 179 -12.98 -18.95 -1.16
N ARG A 180 -12.69 -18.65 -2.42
CA ARG A 180 -12.07 -19.57 -3.38
C ARG A 180 -11.27 -18.76 -4.39
N THR A 181 -10.12 -19.27 -4.78
CA THR A 181 -9.30 -18.67 -5.82
C THR A 181 -9.18 -19.61 -7.01
N PHE A 182 -9.39 -19.05 -8.21
CA PHE A 182 -9.29 -19.77 -9.47
C PHE A 182 -8.00 -19.36 -10.18
N LEU A 183 -7.15 -20.35 -10.49
CA LEU A 183 -5.85 -20.17 -11.12
C LEU A 183 -5.90 -20.69 -12.56
N PHE A 184 -5.44 -19.86 -13.50
CA PHE A 184 -5.23 -20.22 -14.89
C PHE A 184 -3.77 -19.98 -15.26
N GLU A 185 -3.16 -20.94 -15.93
CA GLU A 185 -1.78 -20.83 -16.43
C GLU A 185 -1.78 -20.86 -17.95
N TYR A 186 -1.14 -19.86 -18.57
CA TYR A 186 -1.04 -19.71 -20.01
C TYR A 186 0.43 -19.64 -20.45
N SER A 187 0.74 -20.22 -21.60
CA SER A 187 2.09 -20.14 -22.17
C SER A 187 2.38 -18.76 -22.75
N ILE A 188 1.34 -18.03 -23.18
CA ILE A 188 1.45 -16.71 -23.81
C ILE A 188 0.61 -15.66 -23.07
N LEU A 189 1.14 -14.43 -23.00
CA LEU A 189 0.50 -13.31 -22.30
C LEU A 189 -0.88 -12.98 -22.87
N LYS A 190 -1.02 -13.03 -24.19
CA LYS A 190 -2.26 -12.68 -24.90
C LYS A 190 -3.48 -13.46 -24.41
N GLU A 191 -3.32 -14.75 -24.08
CA GLU A 191 -4.40 -15.58 -23.54
C GLU A 191 -4.77 -15.19 -22.11
N ALA A 192 -3.77 -14.87 -21.28
CA ALA A 192 -3.98 -14.36 -19.93
C ALA A 192 -4.75 -13.02 -19.94
N ILE A 193 -4.40 -12.12 -20.87
CA ILE A 193 -5.09 -10.84 -21.07
C ILE A 193 -6.51 -11.06 -21.61
N ALA A 194 -6.72 -12.00 -22.55
CA ALA A 194 -8.05 -12.32 -23.07
C ALA A 194 -8.98 -12.84 -21.96
N LEU A 195 -8.49 -13.69 -21.06
CA LEU A 195 -9.24 -14.13 -19.87
C LEU A 195 -9.62 -12.94 -18.99
N ARG A 196 -8.64 -12.08 -18.68
CA ARG A 196 -8.82 -10.87 -17.87
C ARG A 196 -9.91 -9.98 -18.47
N ASP A 197 -9.82 -9.68 -19.76
CA ASP A 197 -10.78 -8.82 -20.47
C ASP A 197 -12.18 -9.43 -20.49
N ARG A 198 -12.29 -10.74 -20.73
CA ARG A 198 -13.58 -11.45 -20.68
C ARG A 198 -14.27 -11.30 -19.32
N ILE A 199 -13.52 -11.40 -18.23
CA ILE A 199 -14.08 -11.22 -16.88
C ILE A 199 -14.47 -9.76 -16.64
N LEU A 200 -13.63 -8.80 -17.01
CA LEU A 200 -13.91 -7.37 -16.80
C LEU A 200 -15.08 -6.85 -17.63
N HIS A 201 -15.28 -7.36 -18.85
CA HIS A 201 -16.46 -7.04 -19.68
C HIS A 201 -17.71 -7.82 -19.28
N GLY A 202 -17.55 -8.86 -18.45
CA GLY A 202 -18.65 -9.66 -17.93
C GLY A 202 -19.31 -9.06 -16.69
N VAL A 203 -20.20 -9.85 -16.09
CA VAL A 203 -20.95 -9.48 -14.88
C VAL A 203 -20.26 -9.92 -13.58
N LEU A 204 -19.15 -10.66 -13.68
CA LEU A 204 -18.40 -11.13 -12.52
C LEU A 204 -17.62 -9.97 -11.89
N GLN A 205 -17.66 -9.86 -10.56
CA GLN A 205 -16.92 -8.85 -9.79
C GLN A 205 -16.02 -9.53 -8.76
N PRO A 206 -14.89 -10.14 -9.21
CA PRO A 206 -13.99 -10.83 -8.29
C PRO A 206 -13.36 -9.83 -7.31
N VAL A 207 -13.05 -10.34 -6.12
CA VAL A 207 -12.44 -9.56 -5.03
C VAL A 207 -11.01 -9.17 -5.38
N ALA A 208 -10.29 -10.09 -6.03
CA ALA A 208 -8.93 -9.92 -6.49
C ALA A 208 -8.79 -10.47 -7.92
N MET A 209 -7.91 -9.85 -8.70
CA MET A 209 -7.61 -10.25 -10.06
C MET A 209 -6.16 -9.86 -10.34
N ASP A 210 -5.28 -10.84 -10.16
CA ASP A 210 -3.83 -10.65 -10.23
C ASP A 210 -3.24 -11.51 -11.35
N LEU A 211 -2.18 -11.00 -11.96
CA LEU A 211 -1.44 -11.66 -13.04
C LEU A 211 0.04 -11.67 -12.67
N LEU A 212 0.64 -12.85 -12.67
CA LEU A 212 2.07 -13.05 -12.43
C LEU A 212 2.73 -13.51 -13.73
N ASN A 213 3.86 -12.89 -14.06
CA ASN A 213 4.68 -13.38 -15.16
C ASN A 213 5.42 -14.69 -14.78
N PRO A 214 5.99 -15.44 -15.74
CA PRO A 214 6.73 -16.68 -15.44
C PRO A 214 7.82 -16.52 -14.37
N ALA A 215 8.51 -15.38 -14.33
CA ALA A 215 9.53 -15.11 -13.32
C ALA A 215 8.94 -14.99 -11.91
N ALA A 216 7.81 -14.29 -11.74
CA ALA A 216 7.08 -14.20 -10.48
C ALA A 216 6.36 -15.51 -10.12
N GLY A 217 5.93 -16.31 -11.10
CA GLY A 217 5.26 -17.61 -10.88
C GLY A 217 6.20 -18.74 -10.44
N ARG A 218 7.52 -18.60 -10.64
CA ARG A 218 8.50 -19.66 -10.38
C ARG A 218 8.47 -20.17 -8.93
N GLY A 219 8.31 -19.29 -7.95
CA GLY A 219 8.23 -19.67 -6.54
C GLY A 219 6.96 -20.46 -6.17
N LEU A 220 5.98 -20.49 -7.08
CA LEU A 220 4.76 -21.28 -6.98
C LEU A 220 4.82 -22.55 -7.86
N GLY A 221 5.98 -22.87 -8.45
CA GLY A 221 6.13 -23.99 -9.37
C GLY A 221 5.50 -23.77 -10.76
N ARG A 222 5.12 -22.54 -11.09
CA ARG A 222 4.49 -22.18 -12.38
C ARG A 222 5.55 -21.76 -13.40
N LYS A 223 5.32 -22.12 -14.66
CA LYS A 223 6.24 -21.84 -15.79
C LYS A 223 5.65 -20.85 -16.79
N GLY A 224 4.34 -20.68 -16.80
CA GLY A 224 3.61 -19.74 -17.65
C GLY A 224 3.17 -18.46 -16.93
N TRP A 225 2.38 -17.67 -17.64
CA TRP A 225 1.63 -16.53 -17.11
C TRP A 225 0.48 -17.05 -16.25
N LEU A 226 0.47 -16.66 -14.97
CA LEU A 226 -0.54 -17.10 -14.02
C LEU A 226 -1.56 -16.00 -13.79
N VAL A 227 -2.83 -16.27 -14.07
CA VAL A 227 -3.97 -15.40 -13.73
C VAL A 227 -4.67 -15.98 -12.51
N ALA A 228 -4.79 -15.18 -11.45
CA ALA A 228 -5.44 -15.55 -10.21
C ALA A 228 -6.68 -14.70 -9.98
N ILE A 229 -7.83 -15.36 -9.87
CA ILE A 229 -9.13 -14.74 -9.64
C ILE A 229 -9.62 -15.11 -8.24
N GLY A 230 -9.48 -14.17 -7.30
CA GLY A 230 -9.94 -14.34 -5.93
C GLY A 230 -11.42 -13.99 -5.80
N VAL A 231 -12.20 -14.89 -5.21
CA VAL A 231 -13.65 -14.76 -5.04
C VAL A 231 -13.99 -14.97 -3.58
N SER A 232 -14.92 -14.17 -3.06
CA SER A 232 -15.49 -14.41 -1.75
C SER A 232 -16.99 -14.11 -1.74
N GLY A 233 -17.71 -14.80 -0.86
CA GLY A 233 -19.17 -14.69 -0.78
C GLY A 233 -19.80 -15.90 -0.12
N ASN A 234 -21.08 -16.12 -0.41
CA ASN A 234 -21.78 -17.34 -0.01
C ASN A 234 -21.57 -18.46 -1.04
N GLU A 235 -22.00 -19.66 -0.69
CA GLU A 235 -21.90 -20.85 -1.55
C GLU A 235 -22.52 -20.68 -2.95
N ALA A 236 -23.60 -19.90 -3.08
CA ALA A 236 -24.22 -19.65 -4.38
C ALA A 236 -23.32 -18.81 -5.30
N VAL A 237 -22.61 -17.82 -4.73
CA VAL A 237 -21.58 -17.05 -5.44
C VAL A 237 -20.46 -17.98 -5.89
N LEU A 238 -19.90 -18.81 -4.99
CA LEU A 238 -18.80 -19.70 -5.33
C LEU A 238 -19.17 -20.73 -6.42
N ARG A 239 -20.38 -21.31 -6.36
CA ARG A 239 -20.90 -22.21 -7.41
C ARG A 239 -21.02 -21.51 -8.76
N ARG A 240 -21.45 -20.25 -8.79
CA ARG A 240 -21.50 -19.48 -10.05
C ARG A 240 -20.12 -19.34 -10.66
N TYR A 241 -19.13 -18.88 -9.87
CA TYR A 241 -17.77 -18.72 -10.37
C TYR A 241 -17.15 -20.03 -10.83
N THR A 242 -17.42 -21.13 -10.12
CA THR A 242 -16.94 -22.47 -10.51
C THR A 242 -17.44 -22.88 -11.89
N ARG A 243 -18.69 -22.54 -12.24
CA ARG A 243 -19.24 -22.81 -13.57
C ARG A 243 -18.67 -21.89 -14.64
N GLU A 244 -18.55 -20.59 -14.35
CA GLU A 244 -18.12 -19.58 -15.34
C GLU A 244 -16.60 -19.55 -15.58
N LEU A 245 -15.83 -20.10 -14.63
CA LEU A 245 -14.38 -20.26 -14.68
C LEU A 245 -13.99 -21.75 -14.77
N ALA A 246 -14.79 -22.56 -15.46
CA ALA A 246 -14.46 -23.95 -15.73
C ALA A 246 -13.07 -24.08 -16.41
N GLY A 247 -12.31 -25.10 -16.01
CA GLY A 247 -10.94 -25.33 -16.47
C GLY A 247 -9.87 -24.64 -15.62
N ALA A 248 -10.23 -23.82 -14.64
CA ALA A 248 -9.31 -23.33 -13.63
C ALA A 248 -8.93 -24.42 -12.62
N GLU A 249 -7.73 -24.32 -12.08
CA GLU A 249 -7.40 -24.93 -10.80
C GLU A 249 -8.04 -24.11 -9.67
N ALA A 250 -8.89 -24.74 -8.86
CA ALA A 250 -9.52 -24.09 -7.72
C ALA A 250 -8.75 -24.40 -6.44
N VAL A 251 -8.39 -23.35 -5.69
CA VAL A 251 -7.71 -23.46 -4.39
C VAL A 251 -8.54 -22.79 -3.29
N GLU A 252 -8.56 -23.41 -2.11
CA GLU A 252 -9.35 -22.99 -0.95
C GLU A 252 -8.55 -23.19 0.34
N GLY A 253 -9.03 -22.61 1.45
CA GLY A 253 -8.49 -22.84 2.78
C GLY A 253 -7.01 -22.44 2.91
N GLU A 254 -6.18 -23.36 3.40
CA GLU A 254 -4.75 -23.07 3.63
C GLU A 254 -3.97 -22.85 2.33
N ALA A 255 -4.30 -23.58 1.26
CA ALA A 255 -3.65 -23.40 -0.03
C ALA A 255 -3.96 -22.02 -0.64
N GLU A 256 -5.21 -21.55 -0.51
CA GLU A 256 -5.59 -20.21 -0.92
C GLU A 256 -4.87 -19.12 -0.10
N ARG A 257 -4.81 -19.28 1.24
CA ARG A 257 -4.08 -18.35 2.11
C ARG A 257 -2.60 -18.28 1.74
N SER A 258 -1.94 -19.44 1.61
CA SER A 258 -0.54 -19.54 1.22
C SER A 258 -0.27 -18.89 -0.15
N PHE A 259 -1.19 -19.04 -1.11
CA PHE A 259 -1.09 -18.37 -2.40
C PHE A 259 -1.16 -16.84 -2.27
N TRP A 260 -2.15 -16.29 -1.56
CA TRP A 260 -2.27 -14.85 -1.41
C TRP A 260 -1.20 -14.24 -0.52
N ASP A 261 -0.67 -14.98 0.45
CA ASP A 261 0.53 -14.61 1.20
C ASP A 261 1.75 -14.56 0.27
N TYR A 262 1.85 -15.50 -0.68
CA TYR A 262 2.87 -15.46 -1.71
C TYR A 262 2.78 -14.18 -2.57
N VAL A 263 1.59 -13.79 -3.00
CA VAL A 263 1.39 -12.60 -3.84
C VAL A 263 1.62 -11.31 -3.04
N ARG A 264 1.11 -11.24 -1.81
CA ARG A 264 1.21 -10.07 -0.93
C ARG A 264 2.64 -9.80 -0.50
N GLU A 265 3.36 -10.83 -0.06
CA GLU A 265 4.71 -10.69 0.50
C GLU A 265 5.80 -10.82 -0.58
N PHE A 266 5.46 -10.69 -1.87
CA PHE A 266 6.42 -10.82 -2.96
C PHE A 266 7.51 -9.74 -2.88
N THR A 267 7.09 -8.47 -2.77
CA THR A 267 8.02 -7.32 -2.67
C THR A 267 8.96 -7.41 -1.47
N PRO A 268 8.51 -7.66 -0.22
CA PRO A 268 9.43 -7.81 0.92
C PRO A 268 10.44 -8.93 0.71
N ARG A 269 10.00 -10.12 0.27
CA ARG A 269 10.91 -11.25 0.05
C ARG A 269 11.93 -10.95 -1.03
N PHE A 270 11.52 -10.30 -2.13
CA PHE A 270 12.43 -9.87 -3.17
C PHE A 270 13.49 -8.90 -2.65
N LEU A 271 13.08 -7.86 -1.92
CA LEU A 271 13.98 -6.83 -1.41
C LEU A 271 14.93 -7.35 -0.32
N GLU A 272 14.50 -8.34 0.48
CA GLU A 272 15.34 -9.00 1.47
C GLU A 272 16.44 -9.85 0.81
N GLN A 273 16.11 -10.56 -0.26
CA GLN A 273 17.06 -11.38 -1.03
C GLN A 273 17.98 -10.54 -1.93
N ARG A 274 17.55 -9.32 -2.28
CA ARG A 274 18.24 -8.41 -3.21
C ARG A 274 18.43 -7.02 -2.58
N PRO A 275 19.54 -6.80 -1.87
CA PRO A 275 19.87 -5.50 -1.28
C PRO A 275 19.89 -4.35 -2.32
N ASP A 276 20.36 -4.62 -3.54
CA ASP A 276 20.39 -3.67 -4.65
C ASP A 276 19.13 -3.70 -5.54
N GLY A 277 18.18 -4.58 -5.20
CA GLY A 277 16.92 -4.71 -5.94
C GLY A 277 16.06 -3.45 -5.88
N VAL A 278 15.28 -3.24 -6.92
CA VAL A 278 14.36 -2.10 -7.05
C VAL A 278 12.98 -2.64 -7.39
N MET A 279 11.94 -2.11 -6.74
CA MET A 279 10.57 -2.32 -7.16
C MET A 279 10.05 -1.06 -7.83
N VAL A 280 9.66 -1.20 -9.10
CA VAL A 280 9.02 -0.16 -9.90
C VAL A 280 7.53 -0.42 -9.99
N ARG A 281 6.74 0.58 -9.60
CA ARG A 281 5.29 0.55 -9.78
C ARG A 281 4.94 1.32 -11.06
N SER A 282 4.28 0.64 -11.99
CA SER A 282 3.81 1.17 -13.26
C SER A 282 2.28 1.21 -13.27
N SER A 283 1.71 2.36 -13.61
CA SER A 283 0.26 2.53 -13.77
C SER A 283 -0.05 2.59 -15.26
N LEU A 284 -0.84 1.62 -15.73
CA LEU A 284 -1.22 1.44 -17.12
C LEU A 284 -2.74 1.50 -17.24
N THR A 285 -3.24 1.94 -18.39
CA THR A 285 -4.64 1.70 -18.73
C THR A 285 -4.84 0.20 -18.95
N LEU A 286 -6.07 -0.30 -18.79
CA LEU A 286 -6.35 -1.72 -19.02
C LEU A 286 -5.99 -2.16 -20.45
N SER A 287 -6.22 -1.28 -21.43
CA SER A 287 -5.88 -1.50 -22.85
C SER A 287 -4.37 -1.49 -23.13
N ALA A 288 -3.57 -0.76 -22.36
CA ALA A 288 -2.11 -0.71 -22.53
C ALA A 288 -1.38 -1.82 -21.76
N MET A 289 -2.12 -2.63 -20.98
CA MET A 289 -1.52 -3.56 -20.04
C MET A 289 -0.78 -4.72 -20.73
N GLU A 290 -1.27 -5.23 -21.86
CA GLU A 290 -0.59 -6.29 -22.63
C GLU A 290 0.80 -5.81 -23.07
N ALA A 291 0.85 -4.75 -23.86
CA ALA A 291 2.12 -4.17 -24.34
C ALA A 291 3.05 -3.73 -23.20
N GLY A 292 2.48 -3.20 -22.10
CA GLY A 292 3.28 -2.81 -20.94
C GLY A 292 3.91 -4.01 -20.22
N LEU A 293 3.18 -5.10 -20.03
CA LEU A 293 3.69 -6.31 -19.38
C LEU A 293 4.79 -7.00 -20.19
N GLU A 294 4.77 -6.89 -21.52
CA GLU A 294 5.86 -7.41 -22.38
C GLU A 294 7.17 -6.63 -22.20
N GLN A 295 7.08 -5.34 -21.87
CA GLN A 295 8.24 -4.44 -21.72
C GLN A 295 8.80 -4.43 -20.29
N LEU A 296 7.95 -4.71 -19.30
CA LEU A 296 8.36 -4.69 -17.90
C LEU A 296 9.38 -5.81 -17.61
N PRO A 297 10.57 -5.45 -17.11
CA PRO A 297 11.61 -6.42 -16.85
C PRO A 297 11.40 -7.14 -15.51
N GLY A 298 12.22 -8.16 -15.26
CA GLY A 298 12.24 -8.90 -14.00
C GLY A 298 10.97 -9.67 -13.69
N ALA A 299 10.76 -9.94 -12.39
CA ALA A 299 9.54 -10.58 -11.93
C ALA A 299 8.41 -9.55 -11.78
N VAL A 300 7.26 -9.83 -12.39
CA VAL A 300 6.12 -8.91 -12.41
C VAL A 300 4.93 -9.52 -11.70
N VAL A 301 4.42 -8.80 -10.70
CA VAL A 301 3.12 -9.05 -10.07
C VAL A 301 2.21 -7.89 -10.43
N ALA A 302 1.11 -8.16 -11.13
CA ALA A 302 0.22 -7.12 -11.62
C ALA A 302 -1.18 -7.28 -11.07
N ARG A 303 -1.78 -6.17 -10.63
CA ARG A 303 -3.19 -6.05 -10.28
C ARG A 303 -3.98 -5.91 -11.57
N ALA A 304 -4.17 -7.02 -12.26
CA ALA A 304 -4.69 -7.10 -13.62
C ALA A 304 -6.08 -6.48 -13.82
N GLY A 305 -6.87 -6.39 -12.74
CA GLY A 305 -8.17 -5.74 -12.75
C GLY A 305 -8.16 -4.20 -12.66
N ASN A 306 -7.02 -3.55 -12.41
CA ASN A 306 -6.94 -2.09 -12.27
C ASN A 306 -5.70 -1.42 -12.90
N GLY A 307 -4.84 -2.19 -13.57
CA GLY A 307 -3.73 -1.66 -14.36
C GLY A 307 -2.47 -1.28 -13.55
N VAL A 308 -2.40 -1.61 -12.26
CA VAL A 308 -1.17 -1.41 -11.47
C VAL A 308 -0.25 -2.62 -11.61
N CYS A 309 0.97 -2.40 -12.08
CA CYS A 309 2.00 -3.44 -12.23
C CYS A 309 3.19 -3.16 -11.32
N TYR A 310 3.71 -4.19 -10.67
CA TYR A 310 4.90 -4.12 -9.82
C TYR A 310 6.01 -4.96 -10.46
N SER A 311 6.99 -4.29 -11.07
CA SER A 311 8.19 -4.91 -11.64
C SER A 311 9.30 -4.94 -10.60
N HIS A 312 9.87 -6.11 -10.38
CA HIS A 312 10.94 -6.37 -9.41
C HIS A 312 12.24 -6.55 -10.20
N CYS A 313 13.01 -5.47 -10.26
CA CYS A 313 14.24 -5.33 -11.04
C CYS A 313 15.45 -5.65 -10.17
N GLU A 314 16.37 -6.46 -10.67
CA GLU A 314 17.57 -6.91 -9.96
C GLU A 314 18.56 -5.76 -9.73
N ASN A 315 18.50 -4.70 -10.53
CA ASN A 315 19.37 -3.53 -10.43
C ASN A 315 18.74 -2.25 -10.98
N VAL A 316 19.42 -1.13 -10.75
CA VAL A 316 19.02 0.21 -11.18
C VAL A 316 18.86 0.36 -12.71
N PRO A 317 19.79 -0.12 -13.56
CA PRO A 317 19.61 -0.08 -15.02
C PRO A 317 18.33 -0.78 -15.50
N GLU A 318 18.01 -1.93 -14.92
CA GLU A 318 16.76 -2.63 -15.23
C GLU A 318 15.53 -1.81 -14.80
N ALA A 319 15.58 -1.21 -13.61
CA ALA A 319 14.53 -0.32 -13.13
C ALA A 319 14.34 0.92 -14.01
N ARG A 320 15.41 1.47 -14.61
CA ARG A 320 15.32 2.59 -15.57
C ARG A 320 14.51 2.21 -16.81
N ARG A 321 14.65 0.98 -17.32
CA ARG A 321 13.80 0.50 -18.43
C ARG A 321 12.35 0.36 -18.00
N ALA A 322 12.08 -0.18 -16.81
CA ALA A 322 10.72 -0.29 -16.28
C ALA A 322 10.04 1.09 -16.12
N LEU A 323 10.81 2.15 -15.83
CA LEU A 323 10.29 3.51 -15.70
C LEU A 323 9.78 4.12 -17.01
N GLU A 324 10.14 3.56 -18.17
CA GLU A 324 9.67 4.00 -19.49
C GLU A 324 8.25 3.48 -19.80
N THR A 325 7.77 2.48 -19.04
CA THR A 325 6.47 1.84 -19.26
C THR A 325 5.35 2.55 -18.49
N GLY A 326 4.46 3.24 -19.21
CA GLY A 326 3.31 3.91 -18.60
C GLY A 326 3.70 4.99 -17.59
N ARG A 327 2.84 5.23 -16.59
CA ARG A 327 3.15 6.16 -15.49
C ARG A 327 3.84 5.42 -14.36
N SER A 328 5.17 5.54 -14.30
CA SER A 328 6.01 4.72 -13.43
C SER A 328 6.80 5.50 -12.38
N VAL A 329 7.08 4.82 -11.27
CA VAL A 329 7.91 5.32 -10.16
C VAL A 329 8.67 4.18 -9.49
N MET A 330 9.92 4.40 -9.07
CA MET A 330 10.68 3.47 -8.24
C MET A 330 10.15 3.53 -6.81
N GLU A 331 9.12 2.75 -6.49
CA GLU A 331 8.45 2.84 -5.20
C GLU A 331 9.36 2.38 -4.05
N TYR A 332 10.17 1.34 -4.26
CA TYR A 332 11.20 0.87 -3.33
C TYR A 332 12.53 0.74 -4.06
N GLY A 333 13.60 1.31 -3.49
CA GLY A 333 14.94 1.24 -4.07
C GLY A 333 16.03 0.94 -3.04
N PRO A 334 17.30 0.85 -3.45
CA PRO A 334 18.41 0.81 -2.52
C PRO A 334 18.42 2.07 -1.64
N VAL A 335 18.92 1.93 -0.41
CA VAL A 335 19.03 3.05 0.55
C VAL A 335 20.18 4.02 0.18
N SER A 336 20.90 3.75 -0.91
CA SER A 336 21.97 4.61 -1.40
C SER A 336 21.46 6.01 -1.74
N ARG A 337 22.23 7.03 -1.33
CA ARG A 337 21.94 8.46 -1.56
C ARG A 337 22.46 8.96 -2.90
N ASP A 338 22.60 8.09 -3.90
CA ASP A 338 23.03 8.52 -5.23
C ASP A 338 21.99 9.47 -5.82
N SER A 339 22.28 10.77 -5.74
CA SER A 339 21.43 11.86 -6.20
C SER A 339 21.31 11.91 -7.72
N SER A 340 22.13 11.14 -8.46
CA SER A 340 22.03 11.01 -9.91
C SER A 340 20.88 10.09 -10.36
N LEU A 341 20.30 9.31 -9.44
CA LEU A 341 19.22 8.39 -9.77
C LEU A 341 17.85 9.10 -9.81
N VAL A 342 17.36 9.38 -11.02
CA VAL A 342 15.99 9.87 -11.22
C VAL A 342 14.99 8.73 -10.95
N MET A 343 14.47 8.68 -9.73
CA MET A 343 13.57 7.62 -9.25
C MET A 343 12.07 7.89 -9.52
N TRP A 344 11.70 9.16 -9.77
CA TRP A 344 10.37 9.59 -10.17
C TRP A 344 10.46 10.51 -11.40
N PRO A 345 10.57 9.94 -12.61
CA PRO A 345 10.89 10.71 -13.81
C PRO A 345 9.72 11.57 -14.30
N GLN A 346 8.49 11.05 -14.23
CA GLN A 346 7.28 11.74 -14.67
C GLN A 346 6.52 12.32 -13.48
N VAL A 347 6.80 13.58 -13.15
CA VAL A 347 5.95 14.38 -12.28
C VAL A 347 4.79 14.94 -13.09
N ASP A 348 3.57 14.81 -12.59
CA ASP A 348 2.38 15.29 -13.28
C ASP A 348 2.08 16.76 -12.95
N SER A 349 1.02 17.30 -13.55
CA SER A 349 0.53 18.65 -13.27
C SER A 349 0.07 18.87 -11.83
N GLY A 350 -0.08 17.81 -11.03
CA GLY A 350 -0.39 17.89 -9.60
C GLY A 350 0.82 18.20 -8.73
N PHE A 351 2.04 18.02 -9.23
CA PHE A 351 3.26 18.21 -8.44
C PHE A 351 3.44 19.63 -7.87
N PRO A 352 3.18 20.73 -8.61
CA PRO A 352 3.20 22.07 -8.02
C PRO A 352 2.23 22.27 -6.86
N ILE A 353 1.08 21.58 -6.88
CA ILE A 353 0.12 21.58 -5.77
C ILE A 353 0.70 20.83 -4.57
N MET A 354 1.35 19.68 -4.79
CA MET A 354 2.05 18.93 -3.74
C MET A 354 3.12 19.79 -3.06
N GLN A 355 3.91 20.55 -3.83
CA GLN A 355 4.91 21.46 -3.28
C GLN A 355 4.29 22.58 -2.43
N ARG A 356 3.17 23.18 -2.89
CA ARG A 356 2.45 24.21 -2.11
C ARG A 356 1.89 23.65 -0.80
N ILE A 357 1.35 22.43 -0.82
CA ILE A 357 0.86 21.75 0.39
C ILE A 357 2.01 21.45 1.34
N LYS A 358 3.14 20.95 0.83
CA LYS A 358 4.35 20.74 1.63
C LYS A 358 4.84 22.03 2.26
N GLN A 359 4.93 23.12 1.50
CA GLN A 359 5.35 24.42 2.02
C GLN A 359 4.37 24.97 3.08
N MET A 360 3.07 24.67 2.96
CA MET A 360 2.06 25.08 3.94
C MET A 360 2.18 24.30 5.26
N LEU A 361 2.46 22.98 5.21
CA LEU A 361 2.46 22.11 6.38
C LEU A 361 3.85 21.93 7.02
N ASP A 362 4.92 22.10 6.25
CA ASP A 362 6.31 21.99 6.66
C ASP A 362 7.21 22.92 5.83
N PRO A 363 7.12 24.25 6.06
CA PRO A 363 7.80 25.27 5.26
C PRO A 363 9.34 25.21 5.29
N LYS A 364 9.91 24.46 6.23
CA LYS A 364 11.35 24.29 6.42
C LYS A 364 11.85 22.91 5.99
N ASN A 365 10.99 22.06 5.41
CA ASN A 365 11.30 20.70 4.98
C ASN A 365 11.94 19.84 6.09
N LEU A 366 11.42 19.92 7.31
CA LEU A 366 11.95 19.22 8.48
C LEU A 366 11.46 17.78 8.59
N LEU A 367 10.25 17.45 8.09
CA LEU A 367 9.64 16.14 8.22
C LEU A 367 10.07 15.18 7.11
N ASN A 368 10.66 14.05 7.52
CA ASN A 368 11.13 12.96 6.64
C ASN A 368 11.89 13.48 5.40
N PRO A 369 12.93 14.31 5.57
CA PRO A 369 13.65 14.90 4.46
C PRO A 369 14.24 13.82 3.54
N GLY A 370 14.25 14.10 2.24
CA GLY A 370 14.75 13.16 1.21
C GLY A 370 13.72 12.14 0.71
N ARG A 371 12.58 11.97 1.38
CA ARG A 371 11.43 11.23 0.82
C ARG A 371 10.89 11.95 -0.42
N PHE A 372 10.11 11.23 -1.23
CA PHE A 372 9.75 11.63 -2.59
C PHE A 372 10.97 12.04 -3.42
N TYR A 373 12.08 11.32 -3.20
CA TYR A 373 13.29 11.44 -4.01
C TYR A 373 13.89 12.86 -3.95
N GLY A 374 13.77 13.53 -2.80
CA GLY A 374 14.24 14.90 -2.57
C GLY A 374 13.50 15.97 -3.35
N ARG A 375 12.35 15.64 -3.96
CA ARG A 375 11.53 16.58 -4.73
C ARG A 375 10.54 17.36 -3.87
N LEU A 376 10.22 16.84 -2.67
CA LEU A 376 9.34 17.46 -1.67
C LEU A 376 10.07 17.66 -0.34
#